data_AF-A0A381P1L2-F1
#
_entry.id   AF-A0A381P1L2-F1
#
_cell.length_a   1.000
_cell.length_b   1.000
_cell.length_c   1.000
_cell.angle_alpha   90.00
_cell.angle_beta   90.00
_cell.angle_gamma   90.00
#
_symmetry.space_group_name_H-M   'P 1'
#
loop_
_entity.id
_entity.type
_entity.pdbx_description
1 polymer ?
#
loop_
_entity_poly.entity_id
_entity_poly.type
_entity_poly.pdbx_seq_one_letter_code
_entity_poly.pdbx_strand_id
1 'polypeptide(L)'
;MSNGVAKHRAGNRRIITISVPEELALRLDARVGKGRESGRSATVSRMIEGSLAGRKEPSRADPDPEPRQARAAPGQARMEKDTMGDVEVPADRYYGAQTARSLMNFDIGEDTMPRSVIRAFGILKQAAAETNVGLGELDPGTGDLIVAACDEVISGSLDEHFPLRVWQTGSGTQTNMNANEVIANRAIEMAGGELGSKTPVHPNDHVNRA
;
A
#
# COMPACT_ATOMS: atom_id res chain seq x y z
N MET A 1 44.49 10.49 -20.67
CA MET A 1 43.60 9.31 -20.63
C MET A 1 42.17 9.81 -20.73
N SER A 2 41.42 9.26 -21.68
CA SER A 2 40.09 9.71 -22.11
C SER A 2 39.02 9.31 -21.08
N ASN A 3 38.26 10.27 -20.52
CA ASN A 3 37.02 9.98 -19.81
C ASN A 3 35.85 10.26 -20.75
N GLY A 4 35.34 9.20 -21.36
CA GLY A 4 34.15 9.22 -22.20
C GLY A 4 32.90 9.48 -21.36
N VAL A 5 32.20 10.57 -21.67
CA VAL A 5 30.84 10.82 -21.18
C VAL A 5 29.88 10.02 -22.04
N ALA A 6 29.30 8.96 -21.47
CA ALA A 6 28.20 8.23 -22.09
C ALA A 6 26.95 9.13 -22.11
N LYS A 7 26.56 9.61 -23.30
CA LYS A 7 25.30 10.32 -23.50
C LYS A 7 24.20 9.32 -23.84
N HIS A 8 23.44 8.87 -22.84
CA HIS A 8 22.14 8.25 -23.09
C HIS A 8 21.11 9.35 -23.38
N ARG A 9 20.56 9.36 -24.59
CA ARG A 9 19.38 10.17 -24.96
C ARG A 9 18.13 9.35 -24.68
N ALA A 10 17.38 9.72 -23.66
CA ALA A 10 15.96 9.40 -23.51
C ALA A 10 15.21 10.71 -23.23
N GLY A 11 14.06 10.88 -23.87
CA GLY A 11 13.37 12.16 -24.07
C GLY A 11 13.17 13.03 -22.83
N ASN A 12 13.34 14.34 -23.04
CA ASN A 12 12.74 15.48 -22.31
C ASN A 12 12.54 15.42 -20.78
N ARG A 13 13.42 14.75 -20.04
CA ARG A 13 13.61 14.99 -18.60
C ARG A 13 15.08 15.31 -18.35
N ARG A 14 15.39 16.55 -17.95
CA ARG A 14 16.71 16.89 -17.42
C ARG A 14 16.85 16.25 -16.04
N ILE A 15 17.30 15.00 -15.98
CA ILE A 15 17.89 14.46 -14.75
C ILE A 15 19.26 15.13 -14.63
N ILE A 16 19.36 16.17 -13.81
CA ILE A 16 20.65 16.74 -13.43
C ILE A 16 21.23 15.81 -12.37
N THR A 17 22.07 14.88 -12.80
CA THR A 17 22.93 14.15 -11.86
C THR A 17 24.03 15.11 -11.44
N ILE A 18 23.86 15.77 -10.29
CA ILE A 18 24.92 16.60 -9.72
C ILE A 18 25.90 15.64 -9.07
N SER A 19 27.05 15.43 -9.70
CA SER A 19 28.17 14.76 -9.04
C SER A 19 28.69 15.72 -7.97
N VAL A 20 28.29 15.50 -6.72
CA VAL A 20 28.82 16.25 -5.59
C VAL A 20 30.25 15.76 -5.35
N PRO A 21 31.26 16.65 -5.29
CA PRO A 21 32.61 16.26 -4.93
C PRO A 21 32.62 15.54 -3.58
N GLU A 22 33.38 14.45 -3.47
CA GLU A 22 33.41 13.59 -2.28
C GLU A 22 33.68 14.37 -0.98
N GLU A 23 34.56 15.36 -1.05
CA GLU A 23 34.85 16.26 0.08
C GLU A 23 33.64 17.10 0.53
N LEU A 24 32.80 17.53 -0.42
CA LEU A 24 31.58 18.28 -0.12
C LEU A 24 30.47 17.36 0.42
N ALA A 25 30.39 16.13 -0.09
CA ALA A 25 29.49 15.11 0.44
C ALA A 25 29.86 14.77 1.89
N LEU A 26 31.14 14.56 2.19
CA LEU A 26 31.64 14.32 3.55
C LEU A 26 31.36 15.49 4.51
N ARG A 27 31.48 16.73 4.04
CA ARG A 27 31.16 17.94 4.84
C ARG A 27 29.67 18.11 5.12
N LEU A 28 28.81 17.73 4.17
CA LEU A 28 27.36 17.73 4.35
C LEU A 28 26.93 16.61 5.30
N ASP A 29 27.55 15.44 5.18
CA ASP A 29 27.31 14.28 6.05
C ASP A 29 27.72 14.57 7.50
N ALA A 30 28.83 15.30 7.71
CA ALA A 30 29.32 15.71 9.02
C ALA A 30 28.32 16.54 9.87
N ARG A 31 27.27 17.13 9.26
CA ARG A 31 26.22 17.86 9.99
C ARG A 31 24.97 17.04 10.31
N VAL A 32 24.81 15.82 9.75
CA VAL A 32 23.57 15.03 9.89
C VAL A 32 23.78 13.55 10.23
N GLY A 33 25.00 13.01 10.10
CA GLY A 33 25.33 11.64 10.50
C GLY A 33 26.80 11.52 10.84
N LYS A 34 27.12 10.86 11.96
CA LYS A 34 28.52 10.62 12.36
C LYS A 34 29.18 9.47 11.54
N GLY A 35 29.00 9.50 10.22
CA GLY A 35 29.56 8.54 9.25
C GLY A 35 29.03 7.11 9.38
N ARG A 36 29.63 6.17 8.62
CA ARG A 36 29.28 4.73 8.60
C ARG A 36 29.58 4.01 9.92
N GLU A 37 30.40 4.60 10.78
CA GLU A 37 30.84 3.96 12.03
C GLU A 37 29.95 4.33 13.24
N SER A 38 29.33 5.51 13.24
CA SER A 38 28.48 5.95 14.36
C SER A 38 27.27 6.80 13.97
N GLY A 39 26.28 6.91 14.87
CA GLY A 39 25.05 7.65 14.62
C GLY A 39 23.98 6.86 13.85
N ARG A 40 22.91 7.54 13.42
CA ARG A 40 21.72 6.91 12.83
C ARG A 40 22.03 6.07 11.58
N SER A 41 22.89 6.56 10.69
CA SER A 41 23.28 5.86 9.46
C SER A 41 24.05 4.55 9.74
N ALA A 42 24.92 4.55 10.75
CA ALA A 42 25.64 3.35 11.18
C ALA A 42 24.70 2.32 11.83
N THR A 43 23.70 2.78 12.60
CA THR A 43 22.69 1.90 13.19
C THR A 43 21.82 1.24 12.11
N VAL A 44 21.36 2.00 11.12
CA VAL A 44 20.58 1.45 9.99
C VAL A 44 21.45 0.48 9.18
N SER A 45 22.71 0.80 8.92
CA SER A 45 23.63 -0.09 8.20
C SER A 45 23.86 -1.41 8.94
N ARG A 46 24.07 -1.37 10.27
CA ARG A 46 24.19 -2.58 11.11
C ARG A 46 22.91 -3.40 11.14
N MET A 47 21.73 -2.78 11.12
CA MET A 47 20.45 -3.49 11.05
C MET A 47 20.26 -4.21 9.71
N ILE A 48 20.66 -3.57 8.61
CA ILE A 48 20.62 -4.17 7.27
C ILE A 48 21.64 -5.31 7.16
N GLU A 49 22.89 -5.08 7.57
CA GLU A 49 23.94 -6.10 7.57
C GLU A 49 23.58 -7.27 8.49
N GLY A 50 23.02 -7.01 9.67
CA GLY A 50 22.52 -8.04 10.58
C GLY A 50 21.36 -8.86 9.99
N SER A 51 20.46 -8.22 9.24
CA SER A 51 19.36 -8.91 8.54
C SER A 51 19.83 -9.72 7.34
N LEU A 52 20.89 -9.29 6.66
CA LEU A 52 21.47 -10.01 5.50
C LEU A 52 22.41 -11.15 5.94
N ALA A 53 23.18 -10.95 7.00
CA ALA A 53 24.08 -11.95 7.57
C ALA A 53 23.33 -13.02 8.36
N GLY A 54 22.24 -12.63 9.03
CA GLY A 54 21.26 -13.55 9.59
C GLY A 54 20.40 -14.14 8.49
N ARG A 55 20.91 -15.14 7.76
CA ARG A 55 20.01 -16.09 7.09
C ARG A 55 19.19 -16.76 8.18
N LYS A 56 18.02 -16.21 8.49
CA LYS A 56 16.94 -17.03 9.02
C LYS A 56 16.76 -18.12 7.97
N GLU A 57 17.05 -19.37 8.33
CA GLU A 57 16.38 -20.49 7.68
C GLU A 57 14.92 -20.08 7.52
N PRO A 58 14.29 -20.30 6.35
CA PRO A 58 12.91 -19.91 6.15
C PRO A 58 12.15 -20.46 7.35
N SER A 59 11.72 -19.54 8.21
CA SER A 59 10.80 -19.83 9.31
C SER A 59 9.74 -20.72 8.68
N ARG A 60 9.47 -21.90 9.26
CA ARG A 60 8.39 -22.79 8.83
C ARG A 60 7.31 -21.91 8.25
N ALA A 61 7.12 -21.99 6.92
CA ALA A 61 6.22 -21.07 6.25
C ALA A 61 4.92 -21.10 7.04
N ASP A 62 4.51 -19.96 7.57
CA ASP A 62 3.17 -19.87 8.13
C ASP A 62 2.24 -20.42 7.05
N PRO A 63 1.29 -21.29 7.41
CA PRO A 63 0.40 -21.89 6.42
C PRO A 63 -0.16 -20.78 5.54
N ASP A 64 -0.19 -21.03 4.22
CA ASP A 64 -0.67 -20.04 3.27
C ASP A 64 -2.03 -19.52 3.75
N PRO A 65 -2.21 -18.19 3.83
CA PRO A 65 -3.42 -17.62 4.37
C PRO A 65 -4.61 -18.06 3.53
N GLU A 66 -5.66 -18.56 4.18
CA GLU A 66 -6.90 -18.92 3.50
C GLU A 66 -7.46 -17.68 2.76
N PRO A 67 -7.66 -17.75 1.43
CA PRO A 67 -8.21 -16.65 0.65
C PRO A 67 -9.63 -16.30 1.11
N ARG A 68 -9.91 -15.00 1.23
CA ARG A 68 -11.24 -14.50 1.56
C ARG A 68 -11.97 -14.10 0.28
N GLN A 69 -13.23 -14.48 0.18
CA GLN A 69 -14.16 -13.99 -0.83
C GLN A 69 -15.29 -13.26 -0.13
N ALA A 70 -15.79 -12.21 -0.76
CA ALA A 70 -17.02 -11.58 -0.28
C ALA A 70 -18.18 -12.59 -0.36
N ARG A 71 -19.18 -12.45 0.52
CA ARG A 71 -20.29 -13.40 0.66
C ARG A 71 -21.13 -13.65 -0.61
N ALA A 72 -21.00 -12.83 -1.65
CA ALA A 72 -21.81 -12.97 -2.87
C ALA A 72 -21.25 -14.02 -3.84
N ALA A 73 -22.13 -14.60 -4.66
CA ALA A 73 -21.75 -15.60 -5.65
C ALA A 73 -20.95 -14.97 -6.81
N PRO A 74 -19.94 -15.67 -7.37
CA PRO A 74 -19.24 -15.23 -8.57
C PRO A 74 -20.20 -14.96 -9.74
N GLY A 75 -19.93 -13.91 -10.50
CA GLY A 75 -20.75 -13.51 -11.66
C GLY A 75 -21.92 -12.58 -11.35
N GLN A 76 -22.14 -12.23 -10.09
CA GLN A 76 -23.02 -11.13 -9.69
C GLN A 76 -22.23 -9.83 -9.60
N ALA A 77 -22.88 -8.70 -9.87
CA ALA A 77 -22.31 -7.37 -9.67
C ALA A 77 -23.11 -6.62 -8.60
N ARG A 78 -22.42 -5.79 -7.80
CA ARG A 78 -23.02 -4.77 -6.96
C ARG A 78 -22.80 -3.40 -7.59
N MET A 79 -23.72 -2.48 -7.29
CA MET A 79 -23.54 -1.09 -7.69
C MET A 79 -22.76 -0.34 -6.61
N GLU A 80 -21.67 0.30 -7.00
CA GLU A 80 -20.90 1.21 -6.16
C GLU A 80 -21.00 2.62 -6.72
N LYS A 81 -20.91 3.61 -5.83
CA LYS A 81 -21.04 5.03 -6.20
C LYS A 81 -19.86 5.84 -5.69
N ASP A 82 -19.33 6.67 -6.58
CA ASP A 82 -18.39 7.75 -6.28
C ASP A 82 -18.90 9.10 -6.80
N THR A 83 -18.05 10.12 -6.84
CA THR A 83 -18.40 11.46 -7.32
C THR A 83 -18.66 11.52 -8.83
N MET A 84 -18.20 10.53 -9.60
CA MET A 84 -18.45 10.42 -11.04
C MET A 84 -19.74 9.65 -11.35
N GLY A 85 -20.42 9.12 -10.33
CA GLY A 85 -21.69 8.41 -10.44
C GLY A 85 -21.55 6.93 -10.10
N ASP A 86 -22.47 6.15 -10.63
CA ASP A 86 -22.55 4.71 -10.36
C ASP A 86 -21.57 3.91 -11.23
N VAL A 87 -21.12 2.76 -10.74
CA VAL A 87 -20.26 1.80 -11.44
C VAL A 87 -20.47 0.39 -10.89
N GLU A 88 -20.51 -0.59 -11.79
CA GLU A 88 -20.64 -1.99 -11.42
C GLU A 88 -19.30 -2.55 -10.91
N VAL A 89 -19.38 -3.30 -9.81
CA VAL A 89 -18.26 -3.97 -9.17
C VAL A 89 -18.63 -5.44 -8.97
N PRO A 90 -17.75 -6.42 -9.28
CA PRO A 90 -18.01 -7.82 -8.98
C PRO A 90 -18.35 -8.02 -7.49
N ALA A 91 -19.46 -8.70 -7.23
CA ALA A 91 -20.00 -8.82 -5.88
C ALA A 91 -19.12 -9.69 -4.97
N ASP A 92 -18.29 -10.56 -5.56
CA ASP A 92 -17.30 -11.42 -4.90
C ASP A 92 -16.00 -10.67 -4.49
N ARG A 93 -15.83 -9.41 -4.90
CA ARG A 93 -14.65 -8.58 -4.62
C ARG A 93 -14.90 -7.53 -3.57
N TYR A 94 -13.92 -7.16 -2.76
CA TYR A 94 -14.06 -6.11 -1.74
C TYR A 94 -13.69 -4.69 -2.21
N TYR A 95 -13.04 -4.50 -3.36
CA TYR A 95 -12.72 -3.15 -3.85
C TYR A 95 -13.99 -2.36 -4.25
N GLY A 96 -13.89 -1.04 -4.42
CA GLY A 96 -15.05 -0.17 -4.64
C GLY A 96 -15.05 0.53 -6.00
N ALA A 97 -15.80 1.63 -6.06
CA ALA A 97 -16.01 2.40 -7.28
C ALA A 97 -14.70 2.93 -7.88
N GLN A 98 -13.81 3.51 -7.07
CA GLN A 98 -12.59 4.14 -7.60
C GLN A 98 -11.63 3.10 -8.15
N THR A 99 -11.52 1.93 -7.51
CA THR A 99 -10.74 0.81 -8.03
C THR A 99 -11.32 0.30 -9.35
N ALA A 100 -12.63 0.11 -9.45
CA ALA A 100 -13.27 -0.32 -10.68
C ALA A 100 -13.06 0.67 -11.84
N ARG A 101 -13.21 1.98 -11.58
CA ARG A 101 -12.90 3.00 -12.60
C ARG A 101 -11.42 3.01 -12.97
N SER A 102 -10.52 2.80 -12.02
CA SER A 102 -9.09 2.71 -12.31
C SER A 102 -8.76 1.53 -13.21
N LEU A 103 -9.42 0.37 -13.03
CA LEU A 103 -9.24 -0.78 -13.93
C LEU A 103 -9.67 -0.45 -15.36
N MET A 104 -10.79 0.27 -15.53
CA MET A 104 -11.27 0.70 -16.86
C MET A 104 -10.34 1.72 -17.52
N ASN A 105 -9.73 2.60 -16.73
CA ASN A 105 -8.91 3.71 -17.23
C ASN A 105 -7.44 3.34 -17.47
N PHE A 106 -6.92 2.36 -16.73
CA PHE A 106 -5.50 1.98 -16.73
C PHE A 106 -5.31 0.49 -17.06
N ASP A 107 -5.93 0.05 -18.15
CA ASP A 107 -5.74 -1.30 -18.70
C ASP A 107 -4.47 -1.37 -19.56
N ILE A 108 -3.33 -1.31 -18.89
CA ILE A 108 -2.00 -1.31 -19.53
C ILE A 108 -1.16 -2.41 -18.90
N GLY A 109 -0.80 -3.42 -19.69
CA GLY A 109 0.06 -4.52 -19.28
C GLY A 109 -0.58 -5.48 -18.26
N GLU A 110 0.19 -6.49 -17.87
CA GLU A 110 -0.28 -7.53 -16.94
C GLU A 110 0.32 -7.42 -15.53
N ASP A 111 1.29 -6.53 -15.34
CA ASP A 111 1.99 -6.35 -14.06
C ASP A 111 1.04 -5.78 -13.01
N THR A 112 0.69 -6.58 -12.00
CA THR A 112 -0.09 -6.14 -10.83
C THR A 112 0.84 -5.60 -9.73
N MET A 113 0.24 -4.89 -8.77
CA MET A 113 1.02 -4.38 -7.64
C MET A 113 1.72 -5.52 -6.87
N PRO A 114 3.03 -5.41 -6.60
CA PRO A 114 3.74 -6.43 -5.85
C PRO A 114 3.11 -6.64 -4.48
N ARG A 115 3.04 -7.90 -4.04
CA ARG A 115 2.48 -8.27 -2.74
C ARG A 115 3.09 -7.49 -1.57
N SER A 116 4.39 -7.20 -1.61
CA SER A 116 5.06 -6.40 -0.59
C SER A 116 4.48 -4.98 -0.45
N VAL A 117 4.02 -4.37 -1.54
CA VAL A 117 3.36 -3.06 -1.54
C VAL A 117 1.97 -3.16 -0.93
N ILE A 118 1.19 -4.17 -1.31
CA ILE A 118 -0.15 -4.42 -0.73
C ILE A 118 -0.04 -4.64 0.80
N ARG A 119 0.90 -5.48 1.22
CA ARG A 119 1.20 -5.72 2.64
C ARG A 119 1.60 -4.43 3.36
N ALA A 120 2.42 -3.59 2.74
CA ALA A 120 2.80 -2.31 3.32
C ALA A 120 1.60 -1.36 3.49
N PHE A 121 0.64 -1.35 2.57
CA PHE A 121 -0.61 -0.62 2.75
C PHE A 121 -1.42 -1.16 3.92
N GLY A 122 -1.52 -2.49 4.10
CA GLY A 122 -2.16 -3.08 5.28
C GLY A 122 -1.54 -2.57 6.59
N ILE A 123 -0.21 -2.61 6.71
CA ILE A 123 0.54 -2.10 7.88
C ILE A 123 0.29 -0.61 8.09
N LEU A 124 0.36 0.19 7.01
CA LEU A 124 0.13 1.63 7.06
C LEU A 124 -1.26 1.98 7.59
N LYS A 125 -2.29 1.30 7.08
CA LYS A 125 -3.68 1.58 7.44
C LYS A 125 -4.02 1.09 8.86
N GLN A 126 -3.45 -0.03 9.29
CA GLN A 126 -3.55 -0.49 10.67
C GLN A 126 -2.97 0.54 11.64
N ALA A 127 -1.73 0.98 11.41
CA ALA A 127 -1.07 1.96 12.27
C ALA A 127 -1.82 3.29 12.30
N ALA A 128 -2.37 3.74 11.16
CA ALA A 128 -3.19 4.95 11.10
C ALA A 128 -4.48 4.81 11.92
N ALA A 129 -5.18 3.68 11.81
CA ALA A 129 -6.40 3.42 12.58
C ALA A 129 -6.13 3.40 14.09
N GLU A 130 -5.12 2.66 14.54
CA GLU A 130 -4.71 2.60 15.95
C GLU A 130 -4.33 3.97 16.49
N THR A 131 -3.61 4.77 15.69
CA THR A 131 -3.23 6.14 16.06
C THR A 131 -4.46 7.03 16.20
N ASN A 132 -5.40 6.98 15.24
CA ASN A 132 -6.62 7.78 15.29
C ASN A 132 -7.54 7.40 16.45
N VAL A 133 -7.61 6.11 16.83
CA VAL A 133 -8.30 5.68 18.05
C VAL A 133 -7.60 6.27 19.29
N GLY A 134 -6.27 6.19 19.36
CA GLY A 134 -5.50 6.75 20.47
C GLY A 134 -5.63 8.27 20.61
N LEU A 135 -5.86 8.99 19.51
CA LEU A 135 -6.12 10.43 19.49
C LEU A 135 -7.59 10.80 19.75
N GLY A 136 -8.51 9.82 19.79
CA GLY A 136 -9.95 10.05 19.93
C GLY A 136 -10.63 10.56 18.65
N GLU A 137 -9.95 10.48 17.51
CA GLU A 137 -10.47 10.87 16.20
C GLU A 137 -11.32 9.74 15.59
N LEU A 138 -11.04 8.48 15.91
CA LEU A 138 -11.79 7.33 15.41
C LEU A 138 -12.49 6.59 16.54
N ASP A 139 -13.76 6.22 16.33
CA ASP A 139 -14.49 5.36 17.27
C ASP A 139 -13.75 4.02 17.45
N PRO A 140 -13.52 3.55 18.69
CA PRO A 140 -12.78 2.31 18.93
C PRO A 140 -13.37 1.08 18.24
N GLY A 141 -14.71 0.94 18.19
CA GLY A 141 -15.35 -0.21 17.52
C GLY A 141 -15.13 -0.20 16.01
N THR A 142 -15.16 0.98 15.40
CA THR A 142 -14.79 1.17 13.98
C THR A 142 -13.30 0.89 13.75
N GLY A 143 -12.44 1.34 14.68
CA GLY A 143 -11.01 1.06 14.66
C GLY A 143 -10.69 -0.43 14.70
N ASP A 144 -11.32 -1.18 15.60
CA ASP A 144 -11.11 -2.63 15.75
C ASP A 144 -11.47 -3.40 14.47
N LEU A 145 -12.57 -3.01 13.81
CA LEU A 145 -12.97 -3.60 12.51
C LEU A 145 -11.94 -3.30 11.41
N ILE A 146 -11.40 -2.08 11.37
CA ILE A 146 -10.36 -1.69 10.41
C ILE A 146 -9.07 -2.47 10.67
N VAL A 147 -8.64 -2.58 11.93
CA VAL A 147 -7.44 -3.33 12.33
C VAL A 147 -7.57 -4.80 11.92
N ALA A 148 -8.70 -5.44 12.21
CA ALA A 148 -8.95 -6.83 11.83
C ALA A 148 -8.94 -7.03 10.30
N ALA A 149 -9.52 -6.11 9.53
CA ALA A 149 -9.45 -6.15 8.07
C ALA A 149 -8.01 -5.91 7.55
N CYS A 150 -7.24 -5.03 8.20
CA CYS A 150 -5.84 -4.82 7.87
C CYS A 150 -4.99 -6.07 8.12
N ASP A 151 -5.25 -6.83 9.18
CA ASP A 151 -4.55 -8.09 9.44
C ASP A 151 -4.72 -9.09 8.29
N GLU A 152 -5.91 -9.16 7.68
CA GLU A 152 -6.16 -10.00 6.50
C GLU A 152 -5.45 -9.48 5.23
N VAL A 153 -5.27 -8.16 5.09
CA VAL A 153 -4.40 -7.58 4.05
C VAL A 153 -2.93 -7.89 4.32
N ILE A 154 -2.50 -7.87 5.58
CA ILE A 154 -1.10 -8.11 5.97
C ILE A 154 -0.74 -9.59 5.83
N SER A 155 -1.68 -10.51 6.12
CA SER A 155 -1.48 -11.94 5.94
C SER A 155 -1.41 -12.32 4.47
N GLY A 156 -2.28 -11.76 3.64
CA GLY A 156 -2.41 -12.09 2.20
C GLY A 156 -3.74 -12.76 1.88
N SER A 157 -4.59 -12.97 2.88
CA SER A 157 -5.96 -13.47 2.72
C SER A 157 -6.80 -12.65 1.73
N LEU A 158 -6.45 -11.37 1.51
CA LEU A 158 -7.18 -10.45 0.64
C LEU A 158 -6.47 -10.10 -0.68
N ASP A 159 -5.42 -10.81 -1.07
CA ASP A 159 -4.58 -10.42 -2.22
C ASP A 159 -5.34 -10.37 -3.55
N GLU A 160 -6.34 -11.23 -3.75
CA GLU A 160 -7.14 -11.22 -4.98
C GLU A 160 -8.09 -10.02 -5.12
N HIS A 161 -8.13 -9.12 -4.12
CA HIS A 161 -8.94 -7.90 -4.13
C HIS A 161 -8.14 -6.66 -4.54
N PHE A 162 -6.89 -6.85 -4.96
CA PHE A 162 -5.98 -5.80 -5.42
C PHE A 162 -5.61 -5.97 -6.90
N PRO A 163 -6.55 -5.75 -7.83
CA PRO A 163 -6.36 -6.05 -9.26
C PRO A 163 -5.57 -4.97 -10.02
N LEU A 164 -5.25 -3.83 -9.40
CA LEU A 164 -4.68 -2.69 -10.09
C LEU A 164 -3.29 -2.98 -10.68
N ARG A 165 -3.09 -2.46 -11.89
CA ARG A 165 -1.81 -2.55 -12.60
C ARG A 165 -0.78 -1.57 -12.02
N VAL A 166 0.49 -1.89 -12.20
CA VAL A 166 1.61 -0.98 -11.87
C VAL A 166 1.50 0.33 -12.65
N TRP A 167 0.96 0.27 -13.87
CA TRP A 167 0.90 1.35 -14.83
C TRP A 167 -0.30 2.30 -14.63
N GLN A 168 -0.38 2.89 -13.44
CA GLN A 168 -1.41 3.85 -13.02
C GLN A 168 -0.83 5.27 -12.83
N THR A 169 -1.50 6.17 -12.10
CA THR A 169 -0.93 7.50 -11.83
C THR A 169 0.32 7.42 -10.95
N GLY A 170 1.31 8.26 -11.25
CA GLY A 170 2.61 8.21 -10.57
C GLY A 170 2.60 8.55 -9.07
N SER A 171 1.48 9.04 -8.53
CA SER A 171 1.26 9.29 -7.11
C SER A 171 0.89 8.02 -6.32
N GLY A 172 0.44 6.95 -6.98
CA GLY A 172 -0.08 5.76 -6.30
C GLY A 172 -1.47 5.93 -5.69
N THR A 173 -2.20 6.98 -6.06
CA THR A 173 -3.51 7.31 -5.46
C THR A 173 -4.53 6.19 -5.63
N GLN A 174 -4.55 5.49 -6.77
CA GLN A 174 -5.51 4.41 -7.01
C GLN A 174 -5.20 3.18 -6.16
N THR A 175 -3.93 2.82 -5.94
CA THR A 175 -3.58 1.75 -4.99
C THR A 175 -3.92 2.12 -3.55
N ASN A 176 -3.72 3.38 -3.15
CA ASN A 176 -4.17 3.84 -1.82
C ASN A 176 -5.69 3.69 -1.68
N MET A 177 -6.46 4.11 -2.68
CA MET A 177 -7.91 3.96 -2.67
C MET A 177 -8.36 2.50 -2.74
N ASN A 178 -7.67 1.64 -3.47
CA ASN A 178 -7.93 0.21 -3.48
C ASN A 178 -7.77 -0.40 -2.09
N ALA A 179 -6.71 -0.05 -1.36
CA ALA A 179 -6.55 -0.47 0.03
C ALA A 179 -7.70 0.06 0.91
N ASN A 180 -8.03 1.36 0.80
CA ASN A 180 -9.12 1.96 1.57
C ASN A 180 -10.46 1.25 1.34
N GLU A 181 -10.81 0.99 0.08
CA GLU A 181 -12.08 0.35 -0.31
C GLU A 181 -12.14 -1.11 0.14
N VAL A 182 -11.07 -1.89 -0.05
CA VAL A 182 -11.00 -3.30 0.37
C VAL A 182 -11.14 -3.41 1.88
N ILE A 183 -10.38 -2.62 2.64
CA ILE A 183 -10.41 -2.62 4.10
C ILE A 183 -11.79 -2.19 4.60
N ALA A 184 -12.36 -1.13 4.03
CA ALA A 184 -13.69 -0.65 4.42
C ALA A 184 -14.77 -1.70 4.17
N ASN A 185 -14.85 -2.27 2.97
CA ASN A 185 -15.88 -3.27 2.65
C ASN A 185 -15.70 -4.56 3.45
N ARG A 186 -14.46 -4.97 3.74
CA ARG A 186 -14.22 -6.12 4.61
C ARG A 186 -14.67 -5.84 6.04
N ALA A 187 -14.36 -4.66 6.58
CA ALA A 187 -14.79 -4.23 7.90
C ALA A 187 -16.33 -4.13 7.99
N ILE A 188 -17.00 -3.63 6.94
CA ILE A 188 -18.46 -3.60 6.84
C ILE A 188 -19.04 -5.01 6.91
N GLU A 189 -18.48 -5.95 6.17
CA GLU A 189 -18.94 -7.34 6.17
C GLU A 189 -18.74 -8.01 7.54
N MET A 190 -17.62 -7.75 8.21
CA MET A 190 -17.37 -8.21 9.59
C MET A 190 -18.43 -7.67 10.57
N ALA A 191 -18.89 -6.44 10.37
CA ALA A 191 -19.99 -5.83 11.11
C ALA A 191 -21.39 -6.31 10.69
N GLY A 192 -21.49 -7.18 9.68
CA GLY A 192 -22.76 -7.67 9.14
C GLY A 192 -23.51 -6.65 8.26
N GLY A 193 -22.82 -5.61 7.81
CA GLY A 193 -23.38 -4.60 6.91
C GLY A 193 -23.37 -5.01 5.44
N GLU A 194 -23.85 -4.10 4.59
CA GLU A 194 -23.93 -4.27 3.13
C GLU A 194 -22.72 -3.66 2.44
N LEU A 195 -22.00 -4.44 1.61
CA LEU A 195 -20.85 -3.95 0.85
C LEU A 195 -21.23 -2.78 -0.05
N GLY A 196 -20.38 -1.76 -0.12
CA GLY A 196 -20.59 -0.55 -0.91
C GLY A 196 -21.48 0.51 -0.26
N SER A 197 -22.16 0.18 0.85
CA SER A 197 -22.93 1.15 1.65
C SER A 197 -22.03 2.19 2.34
N LYS A 198 -20.74 1.90 2.48
CA LYS A 198 -19.73 2.72 3.19
C LYS A 198 -20.10 2.95 4.66
N THR A 199 -20.93 2.07 5.24
CA THR A 199 -21.42 2.11 6.62
C THR A 199 -21.30 0.71 7.23
N PRO A 200 -20.74 0.55 8.45
CA PRO A 200 -20.27 1.60 9.36
C PRO A 200 -18.88 2.18 9.00
N VAL A 201 -18.18 1.62 8.01
CA VAL A 201 -16.80 2.03 7.69
C VAL A 201 -16.72 2.76 6.34
N HIS A 202 -16.39 4.05 6.36
CA HIS A 202 -16.18 4.84 5.14
C HIS A 202 -14.71 4.75 4.69
N PRO A 203 -14.42 4.50 3.39
CA PRO A 203 -13.06 4.35 2.89
C PRO A 203 -12.23 5.64 3.05
N ASN A 204 -12.85 6.82 2.93
CA ASN A 204 -12.12 8.09 3.11
C ASN A 204 -12.18 8.61 4.55
N ASP A 205 -13.33 8.50 5.20
CA ASP A 205 -13.59 9.24 6.45
C ASP A 205 -13.09 8.45 7.65
N HIS A 206 -12.94 7.14 7.51
CA HIS A 206 -12.44 6.25 8.56
C HIS A 206 -11.08 5.65 8.16
N VAL A 207 -10.99 4.94 7.03
CA VAL A 207 -9.75 4.22 6.65
C VAL A 207 -8.63 5.17 6.17
N ASN A 208 -8.99 6.30 5.54
CA ASN A 208 -8.05 7.31 5.08
C ASN A 208 -8.01 8.56 5.99
N ARG A 209 -8.48 8.44 7.23
CA ARG A 209 -8.48 9.54 8.19
C ARG A 209 -7.05 9.87 8.65
N ALA A 210 -6.77 11.16 8.74
CA ALA A 210 -5.51 11.73 9.21
C ALA A 210 -5.75 12.66 10.39
#